data_AF-A0A0F4IS88-F1
#
_entry.id   AF-A0A0F4IS88-F1
#
_cell.length_a   1.000
_cell.length_b   1.000
_cell.length_c   1.000
_cell.angle_alpha   90.00
_cell.angle_beta   90.00
_cell.angle_gamma   90.00
#
_symmetry.space_group_name_H-M   'P 1'
#
loop_
_entity.id
_entity.type
_entity.pdbx_description
1 polymer ?
#
loop_
_entity_poly.entity_id
_entity_poly.type
_entity_poly.pdbx_seq_one_letter_code
_entity_poly.pdbx_strand_id
1 'polypeptide(L)'
;MGWTAEEFGASHEGWAGALLADGTEPGPVCLDPGNGSGFRQTREWWAYNGILNRPRAAAARAACACGWRGAAHYPIDLGGEDPSGLYEQVIDGPRDDWERHLDEVEARTVPLPAVLADLLERLEDQLNNLAGQAPVAALKAVAALERVTRSVARDAAYIAEADDLSWESIGTGLGISEKEARSRLSHYTGRR
;
A
#
# COMPACT_ATOMS: atom_id res chain seq x y z
N MET A 1 2.59 10.06 7.47
CA MET A 1 3.27 8.87 6.93
C MET A 1 2.21 7.99 6.27
N GLY A 2 2.51 7.41 5.11
CA GLY A 2 1.62 6.44 4.48
C GLY A 2 1.52 5.15 5.30
N TRP A 3 0.39 4.47 5.18
CA TRP A 3 0.15 3.13 5.71
C TRP A 3 0.28 2.12 4.57
N THR A 4 0.89 0.98 4.84
CA THR A 4 1.07 -0.08 3.85
C THR A 4 0.69 -1.40 4.47
N ALA A 5 0.09 -2.27 3.65
CA ALA A 5 -0.10 -3.68 3.95
C ALA A 5 0.87 -4.49 3.08
N GLU A 6 1.47 -5.53 3.64
CA GLU A 6 2.54 -6.28 2.96
C GLU A 6 2.01 -6.98 1.70
N GLU A 7 0.80 -7.51 1.81
CA GLU A 7 0.09 -8.27 0.77
C GLU A 7 -0.24 -7.43 -0.48
N PHE A 8 -0.53 -6.13 -0.31
CA PHE A 8 -0.96 -5.24 -1.40
C PHE A 8 0.09 -4.18 -1.78
N GLY A 9 1.10 -3.98 -0.92
CA GLY A 9 2.21 -3.06 -1.12
C GLY A 9 1.75 -1.64 -1.48
N ALA A 10 2.47 -1.01 -2.42
CA ALA A 10 2.20 0.36 -2.85
C ALA A 10 0.90 0.54 -3.66
N SER A 11 0.25 -0.54 -4.12
CA SER A 11 -1.04 -0.41 -4.84
C SER A 11 -2.15 0.09 -3.93
N HIS A 12 -2.04 -0.19 -2.63
CA HIS A 12 -3.01 0.19 -1.62
C HIS A 12 -2.37 0.98 -0.47
N GLU A 13 -1.29 1.72 -0.74
CA GLU A 13 -0.75 2.66 0.24
C GLU A 13 -1.85 3.65 0.67
N GLY A 14 -2.12 3.70 1.97
CA GLY A 14 -3.11 4.55 2.60
C GLY A 14 -2.52 5.80 3.20
N TRP A 15 -3.33 6.85 3.37
CA TRP A 15 -2.93 8.02 4.14
C TRP A 15 -4.14 8.81 4.64
N ALA A 16 -3.92 9.66 5.65
CA ALA A 16 -4.90 10.64 6.10
C ALA A 16 -4.84 11.87 5.17
N GLY A 17 -5.74 11.93 4.19
CA GLY A 17 -5.85 13.01 3.20
C GLY A 17 -6.54 14.25 3.75
N ALA A 18 -6.11 15.43 3.30
CA ALA A 18 -6.66 16.71 3.73
C ALA A 18 -8.06 16.99 3.16
N LEU A 19 -8.93 17.57 3.97
CA LEU A 19 -10.17 18.21 3.56
C LEU A 19 -10.20 19.67 4.02
N LEU A 20 -10.57 20.57 3.10
CA LEU A 20 -10.77 21.98 3.41
C LEU A 20 -12.11 22.19 4.12
N ALA A 21 -12.33 23.41 4.63
CA ALA A 21 -13.56 23.78 5.34
C ALA A 21 -14.84 23.64 4.50
N ASP A 22 -14.71 23.71 3.17
CA ASP A 22 -15.81 23.48 2.22
C ASP A 22 -16.01 21.99 1.87
N GLY A 23 -15.24 21.09 2.49
CA GLY A 23 -15.29 19.65 2.26
C GLY A 23 -14.54 19.18 1.01
N THR A 24 -13.81 20.05 0.31
CA THR A 24 -13.05 19.67 -0.89
C THR A 24 -11.66 19.14 -0.56
N GLU A 25 -11.12 18.27 -1.43
CA GLU A 25 -9.70 17.89 -1.38
C GLU A 25 -8.83 18.93 -2.10
N PRO A 26 -7.82 19.48 -1.44
CA PRO A 26 -6.87 20.38 -2.09
C PRO A 26 -5.93 19.63 -3.04
N GLY A 27 -5.34 20.36 -3.99
CA GLY A 27 -4.24 19.85 -4.81
C GLY A 27 -3.00 19.50 -3.97
N PRO A 28 -2.08 18.66 -4.49
CA PRO A 28 -0.90 18.24 -3.75
C PRO A 28 0.03 19.42 -3.39
N VAL A 29 0.59 19.38 -2.19
CA VAL A 29 1.61 20.33 -1.73
C VAL A 29 3.00 19.81 -2.11
N CYS A 30 3.78 20.65 -2.77
CA CYS A 30 5.22 20.39 -2.97
C CYS A 30 5.99 20.71 -1.69
N LEU A 31 6.69 19.70 -1.18
CA LEU A 31 7.67 19.80 -0.12
C LEU A 31 9.04 19.97 -0.76
N ASP A 32 9.73 21.06 -0.42
CA ASP A 32 11.12 21.29 -0.81
C ASP A 32 12.03 20.79 0.33
N PRO A 33 12.79 19.70 0.13
CA PRO A 33 13.73 19.20 1.13
C PRO A 33 15.03 20.03 1.23
N GLY A 34 15.18 21.13 0.47
CA GLY A 34 16.32 22.05 0.53
C GLY A 34 17.65 21.50 -0.02
N ASN A 35 17.72 20.21 -0.33
CA ASN A 35 18.92 19.52 -0.79
C ASN A 35 18.67 18.78 -2.11
N GLY A 36 18.51 19.52 -3.22
CA GLY A 36 18.77 19.12 -4.63
C GLY A 36 18.16 17.82 -5.20
N SER A 37 17.47 17.02 -4.40
CA SER A 37 16.72 15.83 -4.74
C SER A 37 15.26 16.25 -4.79
N GLY A 38 14.56 15.82 -5.84
CA GLY A 38 13.33 16.46 -6.33
C GLY A 38 12.24 16.73 -5.30
N PHE A 39 11.34 17.66 -5.65
CA PHE A 39 10.15 18.00 -4.86
C PHE A 39 9.34 16.74 -4.53
N ARG A 40 9.05 16.52 -3.25
CA ARG A 40 8.09 15.48 -2.83
C ARG A 40 6.70 16.11 -2.79
N GLN A 41 5.74 15.53 -3.50
CA GLN A 41 4.35 15.94 -3.42
C GLN A 41 3.61 15.11 -2.36
N THR A 42 2.78 15.75 -1.54
CA THR A 42 1.91 15.07 -0.58
C THR A 42 0.50 15.65 -0.57
N ARG A 43 -0.47 14.82 -0.21
CA ARG A 43 -1.87 15.18 0.06
C ARG A 43 -2.27 14.94 1.51
N GLU A 44 -1.30 14.64 2.37
CA GLU A 44 -1.52 14.38 3.78
C GLU A 44 -1.91 15.66 4.53
N TRP A 45 -2.87 15.56 5.44
CA TRP A 45 -3.45 16.70 6.15
C TRP A 45 -2.43 17.64 6.81
N TRP A 46 -1.35 17.09 7.39
CA TRP A 46 -0.34 17.87 8.12
C TRP A 46 0.41 18.87 7.23
N ALA A 47 0.43 18.64 5.91
CA ALA A 47 1.03 19.57 4.96
C ALA A 47 0.17 20.82 4.69
N TYR A 48 -1.10 20.80 5.10
CA TYR A 48 -2.10 21.85 4.90
C TYR A 48 -2.36 22.59 6.21
N ASN A 49 -1.36 23.34 6.64
CA ASN A 49 -1.35 24.03 7.95
C ASN A 49 -1.45 25.56 7.86
N GLY A 50 -1.60 26.14 6.65
CA GLY A 50 -1.62 27.59 6.45
C GLY A 50 -0.26 28.24 6.19
N ILE A 51 0.86 27.57 6.46
CA ILE A 51 2.21 28.13 6.25
C ILE A 51 2.51 28.23 4.75
N LEU A 52 3.26 29.26 4.34
CA LEU A 52 3.64 29.51 2.94
C LEU A 52 2.42 29.62 2.01
N ASN A 53 1.34 30.24 2.47
CA ASN A 53 0.07 30.39 1.74
C ASN A 53 -0.58 29.06 1.32
N ARG A 54 -0.27 27.97 2.01
CA ARG A 54 -0.94 26.69 1.80
C ARG A 54 -2.36 26.75 2.37
N PRO A 55 -3.33 26.02 1.79
CA PRO A 55 -4.64 25.84 2.42
C PRO A 55 -4.51 25.24 3.83
N ARG A 56 -5.51 25.50 4.68
CA ARG A 56 -5.62 24.87 6.01
C ARG A 56 -6.62 23.72 5.94
N ALA A 57 -6.21 22.53 6.34
CA ALA A 57 -7.12 21.40 6.52
C ALA A 57 -8.06 21.68 7.70
N ALA A 58 -9.35 21.45 7.49
CA ALA A 58 -10.38 21.49 8.53
C ALA A 58 -10.74 20.08 9.02
N ALA A 59 -10.52 19.07 8.19
CA ALA A 59 -10.71 17.67 8.52
C ALA A 59 -9.71 16.79 7.74
N ALA A 60 -9.59 15.53 8.14
CA ALA A 60 -8.97 14.48 7.37
C ALA A 60 -9.99 13.44 6.92
N ARG A 61 -9.66 12.71 5.86
CA ARG A 61 -10.33 11.46 5.51
C ARG A 61 -9.31 10.41 5.09
N ALA A 62 -9.69 9.15 5.18
CA ALA A 62 -8.89 8.08 4.63
C ALA A 62 -8.77 8.24 3.10
N ALA A 63 -7.59 7.98 2.54
CA ALA A 63 -7.35 7.94 1.12
C ALA A 63 -6.41 6.78 0.79
N CYS A 64 -6.56 6.22 -0.40
CA CYS A 64 -5.77 5.08 -0.86
C CYS A 64 -5.17 5.38 -2.25
N ALA A 65 -3.99 4.82 -2.53
CA ALA A 65 -3.28 4.93 -3.80
C ALA A 65 -4.11 4.43 -4.99
N CYS A 66 -5.01 3.46 -4.76
CA CYS A 66 -5.94 2.95 -5.75
C CYS A 66 -7.04 3.95 -6.16
N GLY A 67 -7.11 5.12 -5.52
CA GLY A 67 -8.11 6.16 -5.79
C GLY A 67 -9.30 6.16 -4.84
N TRP A 68 -9.44 5.15 -3.98
CA TRP A 68 -10.48 5.11 -2.96
C TRP A 68 -10.36 6.27 -1.96
N ARG A 69 -11.51 6.73 -1.46
CA ARG A 69 -11.66 7.81 -0.48
C ARG A 69 -12.68 7.42 0.56
N GLY A 70 -12.28 7.51 1.83
CA GLY A 70 -13.15 7.28 2.97
C GLY A 70 -14.30 8.28 3.01
N ALA A 71 -15.47 7.82 3.42
CA ALA A 71 -16.67 8.64 3.52
C ALA A 71 -16.69 9.52 4.79
N ALA A 72 -16.05 9.06 5.88
CA ALA A 72 -16.00 9.79 7.13
C ALA A 72 -15.02 10.96 7.07
N HIS A 73 -15.42 12.07 7.69
CA HIS A 73 -14.60 13.27 7.86
C HIS A 73 -14.22 13.37 9.33
N TYR A 74 -12.93 13.40 9.61
CA TYR A 74 -12.36 13.47 10.96
C TYR A 74 -11.89 14.89 11.21
N PRO A 75 -12.58 15.68 12.06
CA PRO A 75 -12.21 17.06 12.31
C PRO A 75 -10.77 17.18 12.82
N ILE A 76 -10.05 18.18 12.33
CA ILE A 76 -8.70 18.48 12.80
C ILE A 76 -8.78 19.75 13.63
N ASP A 77 -8.48 19.64 14.92
CA ASP A 77 -8.27 20.82 15.76
C ASP A 77 -6.78 21.20 15.75
N LEU A 78 -6.41 22.06 14.82
CA LEU A 78 -5.07 22.64 14.72
C LEU A 78 -4.86 23.76 15.75
N GLY A 79 -5.33 23.59 16.98
CA GLY A 79 -5.57 24.64 17.96
C GLY A 79 -4.33 25.47 18.30
N GLY A 80 -3.99 26.50 17.51
CA GLY A 80 -2.89 27.44 17.75
C GLY A 80 -1.49 26.82 17.93
N GLU A 81 -1.35 25.50 17.83
CA GLU A 81 -0.13 24.75 18.10
C GLU A 81 0.98 25.08 17.11
N ASP A 82 2.21 24.88 17.57
CA ASP A 82 3.40 24.98 16.72
C ASP A 82 3.23 24.07 15.50
N PRO A 83 3.15 24.63 14.28
CA PRO A 83 2.95 23.85 13.07
C PRO A 83 4.08 22.85 12.79
N SER A 84 5.22 22.99 13.47
CA SER A 84 6.38 22.12 13.31
C SER A 84 6.11 20.67 13.76
N GLY A 85 5.19 20.43 14.70
CA GLY A 85 4.90 19.08 15.24
C GLY A 85 3.73 18.33 14.58
N LEU A 86 3.02 18.94 13.64
CA LEU A 86 1.78 18.38 13.08
C LEU A 86 1.98 17.05 12.34
N TYR A 87 3.17 16.79 11.80
CA TYR A 87 3.47 15.54 11.08
C TYR A 87 3.55 14.32 12.02
N GLU A 88 3.69 14.53 13.34
CA GLU A 88 3.74 13.48 14.36
C GLU A 88 2.35 13.17 14.94
N GLN A 89 1.38 14.05 14.70
CA GLN A 89 0.03 13.86 15.21
C GLN A 89 -0.67 12.74 14.44
N VAL A 90 -1.31 11.85 15.19
CA VAL A 90 -2.14 10.78 14.65
C VAL A 90 -3.59 11.24 14.73
N ILE A 91 -4.30 11.15 13.61
CA ILE A 91 -5.75 11.32 13.59
C ILE A 91 -6.36 9.93 13.69
N ASP A 92 -7.13 9.69 14.74
CA ASP A 92 -7.85 8.44 14.96
C ASP A 92 -8.97 8.28 13.93
N GLY A 93 -9.12 7.07 13.37
CA GLY A 93 -10.22 6.70 12.48
C GLY A 93 -9.91 6.59 10.98
N PRO A 94 -9.20 7.53 10.31
CA PRO A 94 -8.80 7.38 8.91
C PRO A 94 -8.05 6.08 8.61
N ARG A 95 -7.25 5.60 9.57
CA ARG A 95 -6.56 4.32 9.43
C ARG A 95 -7.53 3.15 9.43
N ASP A 96 -8.46 3.09 10.39
CA ASP A 96 -9.46 2.02 10.49
C ASP A 96 -10.37 1.96 9.25
N ASP A 97 -10.71 3.12 8.68
CA ASP A 97 -11.44 3.18 7.42
C ASP A 97 -10.62 2.64 6.24
N TRP A 98 -9.30 2.90 6.23
CA TRP A 98 -8.40 2.32 5.23
C TRP A 98 -8.21 0.81 5.43
N GLU A 99 -8.08 0.32 6.66
CA GLU A 99 -8.00 -1.12 6.96
C GLU A 99 -9.27 -1.85 6.50
N ARG A 100 -10.45 -1.29 6.77
CA ARG A 100 -11.72 -1.83 6.24
C ARG A 100 -11.80 -1.82 4.72
N HIS A 101 -11.23 -0.80 4.09
CA HIS A 101 -11.10 -0.77 2.64
C HIS A 101 -10.19 -1.90 2.13
N LEU A 102 -9.13 -2.27 2.86
CA LEU A 102 -8.30 -3.43 2.51
C LEU A 102 -9.08 -4.73 2.62
N ASP A 103 -9.94 -4.91 3.63
CA ASP A 103 -10.82 -6.08 3.73
C ASP A 103 -11.73 -6.20 2.48
N GLU A 104 -12.26 -5.07 1.99
CA GLU A 104 -13.04 -5.02 0.75
C GLU A 104 -12.22 -5.32 -0.51
N VAL A 105 -10.93 -4.98 -0.51
CA VAL A 105 -9.99 -5.33 -1.59
C VAL A 105 -9.72 -6.83 -1.55
N GLU A 106 -9.35 -7.36 -0.39
CA GLU A 106 -9.07 -8.79 -0.17
C GLU A 106 -10.26 -9.65 -0.59
N ALA A 107 -11.47 -9.29 -0.19
CA ALA A 107 -12.70 -10.01 -0.54
C ALA A 107 -12.99 -10.07 -2.06
N ARG A 108 -12.38 -9.19 -2.86
CA ARG A 108 -12.48 -9.19 -4.33
C ARG A 108 -11.36 -9.96 -5.02
N THR A 109 -10.32 -10.36 -4.29
CA THR A 109 -9.21 -11.14 -4.83
C THR A 109 -9.60 -12.60 -5.06
N VAL A 110 -8.78 -13.33 -5.80
CA VAL A 110 -8.95 -14.78 -5.95
C VAL A 110 -8.48 -15.44 -4.64
N PRO A 111 -9.37 -16.11 -3.89
CA PRO A 111 -8.99 -16.71 -2.62
C PRO A 111 -8.02 -17.87 -2.84
N LEU A 112 -7.00 -17.97 -2.01
CA LEU A 112 -6.17 -19.17 -1.96
C LEU A 112 -6.99 -20.34 -1.42
N PRO A 113 -6.79 -21.57 -1.92
CA PRO A 113 -7.33 -22.76 -1.27
C PRO A 113 -6.87 -22.81 0.19
N ALA A 114 -7.79 -23.05 1.14
CA ALA A 114 -7.50 -23.01 2.59
C ALA A 114 -6.26 -23.84 2.99
N VAL A 115 -6.11 -25.03 2.40
CA VAL A 115 -4.94 -25.89 2.65
C VAL A 115 -3.61 -25.22 2.27
N LEU A 116 -3.61 -24.41 1.22
CA LEU A 116 -2.42 -23.68 0.78
C LEU A 116 -2.16 -22.47 1.68
N ALA A 117 -3.21 -21.74 2.09
CA ALA A 117 -3.08 -20.66 3.07
C ALA A 117 -2.47 -21.18 4.39
N ASP A 118 -3.03 -22.25 4.97
CA ASP A 118 -2.51 -22.89 6.19
C ASP A 118 -1.07 -23.41 6.04
N LEU A 119 -0.68 -23.80 4.82
CA LEU A 119 0.70 -24.26 4.56
C LEU A 119 1.67 -23.08 4.53
N LEU A 120 1.28 -21.95 3.94
CA LEU A 120 2.09 -20.74 3.89
C LEU A 120 2.32 -20.16 5.29
N GLU A 121 1.26 -20.07 6.11
CA GLU A 121 1.36 -19.61 7.50
C GLU A 121 2.32 -20.50 8.32
N ARG A 122 2.16 -21.82 8.25
CA ARG A 122 3.06 -22.75 8.97
C ARG A 122 4.50 -22.69 8.46
N LEU A 123 4.69 -22.46 7.16
CA LEU A 123 6.02 -22.31 6.58
C LEU A 123 6.69 -21.03 7.09
N GLU A 124 5.95 -19.93 7.16
CA GLU A 124 6.42 -18.67 7.73
C GLU A 124 6.86 -18.86 9.20
N ASP A 125 6.02 -19.47 10.04
CA ASP A 125 6.36 -19.78 11.42
C ASP A 125 7.64 -20.63 11.53
N GLN A 126 7.78 -21.64 10.68
CA GLN A 126 8.96 -22.50 10.66
C GLN A 126 10.22 -21.73 10.23
N LEU A 127 10.11 -20.85 9.23
CA LEU A 127 11.23 -20.03 8.77
C LEU A 127 11.65 -19.00 9.82
N ASN A 128 10.69 -18.36 10.50
CA ASN A 128 10.96 -17.42 11.59
C ASN A 128 11.67 -18.11 12.75
N ASN A 129 11.20 -19.30 13.15
CA ASN A 129 11.87 -20.10 14.18
C ASN A 129 13.29 -20.54 13.74
N LEU A 130 13.44 -21.00 12.49
CA LEU A 130 14.73 -21.40 11.94
C LEU A 130 15.69 -20.22 11.83
N ALA A 131 15.21 -19.01 11.52
CA ALA A 131 16.02 -17.81 11.46
C ALA A 131 16.59 -17.47 12.84
N GLY A 132 15.80 -17.63 13.92
CA GLY A 132 16.27 -17.43 15.29
C GLY A 132 17.31 -18.46 15.76
N GLN A 133 17.25 -19.69 15.25
CA GLN A 133 18.11 -20.81 15.69
C GLN A 133 19.34 -21.05 14.80
N ALA A 134 19.17 -20.91 13.48
CA ALA A 134 20.17 -21.19 12.46
C ALA A 134 19.98 -20.27 11.23
N PRO A 135 20.38 -18.99 11.30
CA PRO A 135 20.10 -17.98 10.26
C PRO A 135 20.55 -18.39 8.86
N VAL A 136 21.74 -19.01 8.71
CA VAL A 136 22.24 -19.45 7.40
C VAL A 136 21.40 -20.60 6.82
N ALA A 137 20.85 -21.48 7.66
CA ALA A 137 19.94 -22.52 7.23
C ALA A 137 18.59 -21.94 6.77
N ALA A 138 18.07 -20.91 7.46
CA ALA A 138 16.90 -20.17 7.03
C ALA A 138 17.12 -19.52 5.65
N LEU A 139 18.24 -18.83 5.45
CA LEU A 139 18.59 -18.25 4.13
C LEU A 139 18.68 -19.33 3.03
N LYS A 140 19.21 -20.51 3.35
CA LYS A 140 19.25 -21.64 2.42
C LYS A 140 17.84 -22.13 2.05
N ALA A 141 16.92 -22.18 3.01
CA ALA A 141 15.53 -22.55 2.79
C ALA A 141 14.81 -21.50 1.93
N VAL A 142 14.98 -20.20 2.23
CA VAL A 142 14.46 -19.09 1.42
C VAL A 142 14.96 -19.18 -0.02
N ALA A 143 16.26 -19.39 -0.23
CA ALA A 143 16.81 -19.55 -1.58
C ALA A 143 16.23 -20.76 -2.34
N ALA A 144 15.79 -21.82 -1.63
CA ALA A 144 15.09 -22.93 -2.25
C ALA A 144 13.65 -22.56 -2.63
N LEU A 145 12.93 -21.85 -1.76
CA LEU A 145 11.59 -21.34 -2.03
C LEU A 145 11.58 -20.38 -3.22
N GLU A 146 12.53 -19.44 -3.29
CA GLU A 146 12.69 -18.52 -4.43
C GLU A 146 12.84 -19.25 -5.78
N ARG A 147 13.53 -20.40 -5.81
CA ARG A 147 13.65 -21.20 -7.04
C ARG A 147 12.32 -21.83 -7.44
N VAL A 148 11.59 -22.37 -6.47
CA VAL A 148 10.27 -22.99 -6.70
C VAL A 148 9.27 -21.93 -7.16
N THR A 149 9.14 -20.83 -6.41
CA THR A 149 8.21 -19.74 -6.73
C THR A 149 8.52 -19.10 -8.07
N ARG A 150 9.80 -18.88 -8.41
CA ARG A 150 10.19 -18.38 -9.74
C ARG A 150 9.76 -19.31 -10.87
N SER A 151 9.90 -20.63 -10.69
CA SER A 151 9.46 -21.60 -11.71
C SER A 151 7.95 -21.56 -11.88
N VAL A 152 7.21 -21.71 -10.78
CA VAL A 152 5.74 -21.72 -10.79
C VAL A 152 5.16 -20.41 -11.31
N ALA A 153 5.72 -19.26 -10.90
CA ALA A 153 5.25 -17.95 -11.33
C ALA A 153 5.43 -17.73 -12.83
N ARG A 154 6.53 -18.24 -13.41
CA ARG A 154 6.74 -18.18 -14.86
C ARG A 154 5.70 -19.00 -15.61
N ASP A 155 5.44 -20.23 -15.19
CA ASP A 155 4.47 -21.10 -15.84
C ASP A 155 3.05 -20.52 -15.73
N ALA A 156 2.67 -20.05 -14.54
CA ALA A 156 1.38 -19.40 -14.31
C ALA A 156 1.21 -18.11 -15.14
N ALA A 157 2.27 -17.29 -15.27
CA ALA A 157 2.23 -16.09 -16.10
C ALA A 157 2.05 -16.43 -17.59
N TYR A 158 2.73 -17.46 -18.10
CA TYR A 158 2.53 -17.91 -19.48
C TYR A 158 1.11 -18.44 -19.73
N ILE A 159 0.54 -19.16 -18.77
CA ILE A 159 -0.85 -19.64 -18.86
C ILE A 159 -1.82 -18.47 -18.85
N ALA A 160 -1.65 -17.50 -17.95
CA ALA A 160 -2.50 -16.31 -17.90
C ALA A 160 -2.43 -15.48 -19.20
N GLU A 161 -1.25 -15.37 -19.82
CA GLU A 161 -1.09 -14.75 -21.14
C GLU A 161 -1.78 -15.57 -22.25
N ALA A 162 -1.68 -16.90 -22.22
CA ALA A 162 -2.31 -17.78 -23.20
C ALA A 162 -3.84 -17.79 -23.11
N ASP A 163 -4.39 -17.60 -21.91
CA ASP A 163 -5.82 -17.47 -21.63
C ASP A 163 -6.37 -16.05 -21.91
N ASP A 164 -5.53 -15.13 -22.41
CA ASP A 164 -5.87 -13.75 -22.78
C ASP A 164 -6.55 -12.97 -21.63
N LEU A 165 -6.13 -13.24 -20.38
CA LEU A 165 -6.64 -12.54 -19.21
C LEU A 165 -6.21 -11.07 -19.25
N SER A 166 -7.16 -10.15 -19.08
CA SER A 166 -6.86 -8.72 -19.03
C SER A 166 -6.01 -8.38 -17.79
N TRP A 167 -5.14 -7.38 -17.90
CA TRP A 167 -4.34 -6.90 -16.77
C TRP A 167 -5.20 -6.43 -15.59
N GLU A 168 -6.41 -5.91 -15.87
CA GLU A 168 -7.39 -5.53 -14.85
C GLU A 168 -7.93 -6.75 -14.09
N SER A 169 -8.23 -7.84 -14.81
CA SER A 169 -8.69 -9.10 -14.19
C SER A 169 -7.61 -9.70 -13.31
N ILE A 170 -6.37 -9.71 -13.79
CA ILE A 170 -5.21 -10.21 -13.04
C ILE A 170 -4.93 -9.31 -11.82
N GLY A 171 -4.98 -7.99 -11.99
CA GLY A 171 -4.82 -7.02 -10.91
C GLY A 171 -5.86 -7.21 -9.82
N THR A 172 -7.14 -7.29 -10.20
CA THR A 172 -8.25 -7.56 -9.27
C THR A 172 -8.05 -8.89 -8.54
N GLY A 173 -7.71 -9.96 -9.27
CA GLY A 173 -7.49 -11.27 -8.69
C GLY A 173 -6.31 -11.34 -7.71
N LEU A 174 -5.33 -10.45 -7.86
CA LEU A 174 -4.15 -10.34 -6.99
C LEU A 174 -4.25 -9.19 -5.96
N GLY A 175 -5.32 -8.40 -5.96
CA GLY A 175 -5.45 -7.23 -5.08
C GLY A 175 -4.47 -6.08 -5.37
N ILE A 176 -4.00 -5.96 -6.62
CA ILE A 176 -3.03 -4.94 -7.04
C ILE A 176 -3.53 -4.15 -8.25
N SER A 177 -2.91 -3.00 -8.52
CA SER A 177 -3.26 -2.21 -9.70
C SER A 177 -2.94 -2.93 -11.01
N GLU A 178 -3.64 -2.58 -12.09
CA GLU A 178 -3.37 -3.08 -13.46
C GLU A 178 -1.89 -2.90 -13.85
N LYS A 179 -1.33 -1.72 -13.56
CA LYS A 179 0.07 -1.40 -13.83
C LYS A 179 1.02 -2.33 -13.08
N GLU A 180 0.74 -2.61 -11.81
CA GLU A 180 1.55 -3.50 -10.98
C GLU A 180 1.42 -4.96 -11.44
N ALA A 181 0.21 -5.40 -11.80
CA ALA A 181 -0.01 -6.73 -12.38
C ALA A 181 0.79 -6.92 -13.67
N ARG A 182 0.75 -5.95 -14.58
CA ARG A 182 1.54 -5.96 -15.82
C ARG A 182 3.04 -5.99 -15.53
N SER A 183 3.53 -5.16 -14.61
CA SER A 183 4.94 -5.15 -14.20
C SER A 183 5.38 -6.51 -13.65
N ARG A 184 4.57 -7.10 -12.77
CA ARG A 184 4.82 -8.38 -12.10
C ARG A 184 4.85 -9.55 -13.08
N LEU A 185 3.90 -9.62 -14.01
CA LEU A 185 3.86 -10.70 -15.01
C LEU A 185 5.00 -10.60 -16.03
N SER A 186 5.31 -9.39 -16.50
CA SER A 186 6.51 -9.14 -17.33
C SER A 186 7.79 -9.62 -16.64
N HIS A 187 7.91 -9.37 -15.33
CA HIS A 187 9.04 -9.86 -14.54
C HIS A 187 9.10 -11.40 -14.48
N TYR A 188 7.95 -12.09 -14.32
CA TYR A 188 7.91 -13.56 -14.29
C TYR A 188 8.27 -14.20 -15.64
N THR A 189 7.83 -13.61 -16.75
CA THR A 189 8.12 -14.11 -18.11
C THR A 189 9.52 -13.71 -18.60
N GLY A 190 10.20 -12.79 -17.90
CA GLY A 190 11.54 -12.31 -18.28
C GLY A 190 11.52 -11.31 -19.43
N ARG A 191 10.35 -10.74 -19.77
CA ARG A 191 10.22 -9.64 -20.72
C ARG A 191 10.42 -8.33 -19.95
N ARG A 192 11.54 -7.63 -20.19
CA ARG A 192 11.75 -6.25 -19.73
C ARG A 192 11.44 -5.28 -20.86
#